data_AF-A0A535LEP1-F1
#
_entry.id   AF-A0A535LEP1-F1
#
_cell.length_a   1.000
_cell.length_b   1.000
_cell.length_c   1.000
_cell.angle_alpha   90.00
_cell.angle_beta   90.00
_cell.angle_gamma   90.00
#
_symmetry.space_group_name_H-M   'P 1'
#
loop_
_entity.id
_entity.type
_entity.pdbx_description
1 polymer ?
#
loop_
_entity_poly.entity_id
_entity_poly.type
_entity_poly.pdbx_seq_one_letter_code
_entity_poly.pdbx_strand_id
1 'polypeptide(L)'
;MAEIITGLFQRVFGFLISYFAAKMESGELRQADPALTSQVLLGGVMAFVLRRQIIGDPTALRYTQEQIVDAVVDTVLNGLVPRA
;
A
#
# COMPACT_ATOMS: atom_id res chain seq x y z
N MET A 1 23.36 1.48 -6.77
CA MET A 1 21.95 1.58 -7.25
C MET A 1 21.03 0.66 -6.45
N ALA A 2 21.24 -0.67 -6.45
CA ALA A 2 20.40 -1.60 -5.69
C ALA A 2 20.33 -1.30 -4.17
N GLU A 3 21.46 -1.00 -3.53
CA GLU A 3 21.50 -0.68 -2.09
C GLU A 3 20.70 0.58 -1.72
N ILE A 4 20.75 1.61 -2.58
CA ILE A 4 20.00 2.87 -2.40
C ILE A 4 18.49 2.59 -2.50
N ILE A 5 18.09 1.77 -3.46
CA ILE A 5 16.69 1.35 -3.65
C ILE A 5 16.22 0.57 -2.42
N THR A 6 17.01 -0.40 -1.94
CA THR A 6 16.68 -1.17 -0.73
C THR A 6 16.53 -0.27 0.50
N GLY A 7 17.42 0.70 0.69
CA GLY A 7 17.34 1.65 1.81
C GLY A 7 16.10 2.54 1.76
N LEU A 8 15.68 2.98 0.57
CA LEU A 8 14.45 3.74 0.39
C LEU A 8 13.22 2.89 0.72
N PHE A 9 13.14 1.65 0.20
CA PHE A 9 12.04 0.75 0.51
C PHE A 9 11.94 0.47 2.01
N GLN A 10 13.07 0.18 2.68
CA GLN A 10 13.09 -0.01 4.13
C GLN A 10 12.55 1.21 4.89
N ARG A 11 12.91 2.42 4.46
CA ARG A 11 12.43 3.65 5.08
C ARG A 11 10.92 3.86 4.91
N VAL A 12 10.40 3.60 3.70
CA VAL A 12 8.96 3.71 3.43
C VAL A 12 8.17 2.66 4.22
N PHE A 13 8.64 1.40 4.22
CA PHE A 13 8.04 0.34 5.03
C PHE A 13 8.06 0.68 6.52
N GLY A 14 9.20 1.14 7.04
CA GLY A 14 9.31 1.54 8.44
C GLY A 14 8.32 2.65 8.81
N PHE A 15 8.19 3.66 7.96
CA PHE A 15 7.20 4.73 8.15
C PHE A 15 5.76 4.19 8.19
N LEU A 16 5.36 3.36 7.21
CA LEU A 16 4.01 2.82 7.14
C LEU A 16 3.68 1.93 8.35
N ILE A 17 4.64 1.11 8.79
CA ILE A 17 4.48 0.26 9.98
C ILE A 17 4.19 1.12 11.20
N SER A 18 5.01 2.15 11.44
CA SER A 18 4.82 3.07 12.57
C SER A 18 3.51 3.85 12.46
N TYR A 19 3.14 4.29 11.25
CA TYR A 19 1.89 4.99 11.01
C TYR A 19 0.67 4.12 11.33
N PHE A 20 0.62 2.90 10.79
CA PHE A 20 -0.48 1.99 11.03
C PHE A 20 -0.58 1.59 12.51
N ALA A 21 0.55 1.31 13.17
CA ALA A 21 0.57 1.05 14.61
C ALA A 21 -0.05 2.20 15.40
N ALA A 22 0.41 3.44 15.17
CA ALA A 22 -0.12 4.62 15.86
C ALA A 22 -1.62 4.83 15.62
N LYS A 23 -2.09 4.61 14.38
CA LYS A 23 -3.51 4.76 14.04
C LYS A 23 -4.38 3.66 14.64
N MET A 24 -3.86 2.44 14.78
CA MET A 24 -4.54 1.36 15.49
C MET A 24 -4.60 1.63 17.00
N GLU A 25 -3.52 2.12 17.61
CA GLU A 25 -3.49 2.50 19.03
C GLU A 25 -4.48 3.63 19.35
N SER A 26 -4.64 4.60 18.45
CA SER A 26 -5.63 5.69 18.59
C SER A 26 -7.09 5.26 18.37
N GLY A 27 -7.32 4.03 17.88
CA GLY A 27 -8.65 3.52 17.53
C GLY A 27 -9.20 4.02 16.18
N GLU A 28 -8.45 4.80 15.42
CA GLU A 28 -8.82 5.25 14.07
C GLU A 28 -8.85 4.09 13.05
N LEU A 29 -8.04 3.04 13.28
CA LEU A 29 -8.03 1.81 12.50
C LEU A 29 -8.29 0.60 13.40
N ARG A 30 -8.85 -0.48 12.82
CA ARG A 30 -9.02 -1.75 13.53
C ARG A 30 -7.66 -2.36 13.90
N GLN A 31 -7.63 -3.12 14.99
CA GLN A 31 -6.46 -3.91 15.35
C GLN A 31 -6.12 -4.94 14.27
N ALA A 32 -4.87 -4.92 13.81
CA ALA A 32 -4.29 -5.83 12.83
C ALA A 32 -2.76 -5.85 12.99
N ASP A 33 -2.07 -6.68 12.21
CA ASP A 33 -0.61 -6.62 12.11
C ASP A 33 -0.19 -5.41 11.22
N PRO A 34 0.53 -4.40 11.76
CA PRO A 34 0.93 -3.22 11.00
C PRO A 34 1.94 -3.51 9.88
N ALA A 35 2.80 -4.52 10.07
CA ALA A 35 3.79 -4.92 9.07
C ALA A 35 3.12 -5.63 7.89
N LEU A 36 2.21 -6.56 8.16
CA LEU A 36 1.42 -7.21 7.13
C LEU A 36 0.54 -6.21 6.39
N THR A 37 -0.09 -5.28 7.11
CA THR A 37 -0.92 -4.22 6.53
C THR A 37 -0.12 -3.33 5.57
N SER A 38 1.10 -2.94 5.97
CA SER A 38 2.02 -2.18 5.12
C SER A 38 2.41 -2.93 3.84
N GLN A 39 2.65 -4.24 3.95
CA GLN A 39 2.94 -5.09 2.79
C GLN A 39 1.76 -5.24 1.86
N VAL A 40 0.53 -5.35 2.37
CA VAL A 40 -0.68 -5.42 1.53
C VAL A 40 -0.86 -4.13 0.73
N LEU A 41 -0.71 -2.97 1.40
CA LEU A 41 -0.82 -1.67 0.73
C LEU A 41 0.24 -1.49 -0.36
N LEU A 42 1.52 -1.61 0.00
CA LEU A 42 2.61 -1.41 -0.96
C LEU A 42 2.65 -2.48 -2.03
N GLY A 43 2.33 -3.73 -1.68
CA GLY A 43 2.22 -4.83 -2.64
C GLY A 43 1.16 -4.56 -3.70
N GLY A 44 0.00 -4.02 -3.31
CA GLY A 44 -1.04 -3.59 -4.25
C GLY A 44 -0.55 -2.53 -5.23
N VAL A 45 0.09 -1.47 -4.74
CA VAL A 45 0.67 -0.42 -5.59
C VAL A 45 1.74 -0.98 -6.52
N MET A 46 2.68 -1.75 -6.00
CA MET A 46 3.79 -2.33 -6.77
C MET A 46 3.29 -3.29 -7.86
N ALA A 47 2.24 -4.07 -7.59
CA ALA A 47 1.65 -4.96 -8.58
C ALA A 47 1.11 -4.18 -9.80
N PHE A 48 0.46 -3.03 -9.58
CA PHE A 48 0.00 -2.18 -10.68
C PHE A 48 1.14 -1.51 -11.44
N VAL A 49 2.20 -1.08 -10.74
CA VAL A 49 3.40 -0.53 -11.40
C VAL A 49 4.02 -1.57 -12.33
N LEU A 50 4.21 -2.81 -11.87
CA LEU A 50 4.75 -3.91 -12.68
C LEU A 50 3.85 -4.22 -13.88
N ARG A 51 2.53 -4.36 -13.65
CA ARG A 51 1.56 -4.65 -14.72
C ARG A 51 1.53 -3.57 -15.79
N ARG A 52 1.64 -2.30 -15.39
CA ARG A 52 1.58 -1.17 -16.32
C ARG A 52 2.89 -0.94 -17.07
N GLN A 53 4.02 -0.90 -16.35
CA GLN A 53 5.30 -0.43 -16.88
C GLN A 53 6.13 -1.54 -17.52
N ILE A 54 6.02 -2.77 -17.02
CA ILE A 54 6.86 -3.89 -17.46
C ILE A 54 6.03 -4.85 -18.33
N ILE A 55 4.86 -5.26 -17.86
CA ILE A 55 4.04 -6.26 -18.55
C ILE A 55 3.23 -5.62 -19.70
N GLY A 56 2.87 -4.33 -19.57
CA GLY A 56 2.02 -3.65 -20.56
C GLY A 56 0.59 -4.18 -20.58
N ASP A 57 0.05 -4.58 -19.42
CA ASP A 57 -1.30 -5.14 -19.29
C ASP A 57 -2.36 -4.12 -19.80
N PRO A 58 -3.13 -4.45 -20.85
CA PRO A 58 -4.16 -3.57 -21.40
C PRO A 58 -5.21 -3.13 -20.38
N THR A 59 -5.47 -3.93 -19.34
CA THR A 59 -6.41 -3.59 -18.27
C THR A 59 -5.82 -2.52 -17.37
N ALA A 60 -4.56 -2.69 -16.95
CA ALA A 60 -3.87 -1.72 -16.10
C ALA A 60 -3.64 -0.39 -16.81
N LEU A 61 -3.46 -0.40 -18.13
CA LEU A 61 -3.24 0.80 -18.95
C LEU A 61 -4.49 1.68 -19.12
N ARG A 62 -5.70 1.13 -18.94
CA ARG A 62 -6.98 1.88 -19.07
C ARG A 62 -7.19 2.94 -17.99
N TYR A 63 -6.58 2.77 -16.83
CA TYR A 63 -6.77 3.65 -15.69
C TYR A 63 -5.66 4.68 -15.61
N THR A 64 -5.94 5.83 -15.01
CA THR A 64 -4.90 6.80 -14.62
C THR A 64 -4.15 6.32 -13.38
N GLN A 65 -3.03 6.96 -13.03
CA GLN A 65 -2.28 6.59 -11.83
C GLN A 65 -3.09 6.90 -10.58
N GLU A 66 -3.80 8.04 -10.60
CA GLU A 66 -4.68 8.53 -9.56
C GLU A 66 -5.80 7.52 -9.29
N GLN A 67 -6.51 7.07 -10.34
CA GLN A 67 -7.57 6.06 -10.21
C GLN A 67 -7.07 4.73 -9.62
N ILE A 68 -5.83 4.34 -9.94
CA ILE A 68 -5.24 3.12 -9.37
C ILE A 68 -4.96 3.31 -7.87
N VAL A 69 -4.36 4.45 -7.49
CA VAL A 69 -4.07 4.75 -6.08
C VAL A 69 -5.35 4.83 -5.28
N ASP A 70 -6.36 5.54 -5.77
CA ASP A 70 -7.67 5.65 -5.13
C ASP A 70 -8.28 4.26 -4.91
N ALA A 71 -8.29 3.41 -5.95
CA ALA A 71 -8.83 2.05 -5.84
C ALA A 71 -8.08 1.17 -4.83
N VAL A 72 -6.74 1.26 -4.80
CA VAL A 72 -5.93 0.50 -3.84
C VAL A 72 -6.19 0.99 -2.41
N VAL A 73 -6.18 2.30 -2.20
CA VAL A 73 -6.41 2.91 -0.88
C VAL A 73 -7.81 2.57 -0.38
N ASP A 74 -8.85 2.76 -1.20
CA ASP A 74 -10.23 2.44 -0.84
C ASP A 74 -10.39 0.96 -0.49
N THR A 75 -9.82 0.07 -1.30
CA THR A 75 -9.91 -1.39 -1.04
C THR A 75 -9.22 -1.76 0.27
N VAL A 76 -8.03 -1.22 0.52
CA VAL A 76 -7.26 -1.50 1.73
C VAL A 76 -7.95 -0.89 2.96
N LEU A 77 -8.34 0.38 2.90
CA LEU A 77 -8.95 1.09 4.03
C LEU A 77 -10.34 0.55 4.40
N ASN A 78 -11.17 0.17 3.42
CA ASN A 78 -12.43 -0.53 3.73
C ASN A 78 -12.20 -1.82 4.50
N GLY A 79 -11.06 -2.47 4.27
CA GLY A 79 -10.61 -3.64 5.04
C GLY A 79 -9.96 -3.31 6.38
N LEU A 80 -9.74 -2.05 6.75
CA LEU A 80 -9.02 -1.60 7.95
C LEU A 80 -9.83 -0.70 8.88
N VAL A 81 -10.92 -0.10 8.42
CA VAL A 81 -11.83 0.66 9.29
C VAL A 81 -12.44 -0.23 10.37
N PRO A 82 -12.78 0.33 11.56
CA PRO A 82 -13.53 -0.40 12.58
C PRO A 82 -14.81 -1.00 11.99
N ARG A 83 -15.13 -2.24 12.35
CA ARG A 83 -16.43 -2.84 12.03
C ARG A 83 -17.45 -2.28 13.02
N ALA A 84 -18.59 -1.82 12.52
CA ALA A 84 -19.74 -1.46 13.33
C ALA A 84 -20.33 -2.69 14.05
#